data_AF-A0A4V3GXA0-F1
#
_entry.id   AF-A0A4V3GXA0-F1
#
_cell.length_a   1.000
_cell.length_b   1.000
_cell.length_c   1.000
_cell.angle_alpha   90.00
_cell.angle_beta   90.00
_cell.angle_gamma   90.00
#
_symmetry.space_group_name_H-M   'P 1'
#
loop_
_entity.id
_entity.type
_entity.pdbx_description
1 polymer ?
#
loop_
_entity_poly.entity_id
_entity_poly.type
_entity_poly.pdbx_seq_one_letter_code
_entity_poly.pdbx_strand_id
1 'polypeptide(L)' 'MKEFVGSCSVCGKDLFCLDGFFNGVQNEKNETICFKCIEEQEESAE' A
#
# COMPACT_ATOMS: atom_id res chain seq x y z
N MET A 1 14.75 8.31 6.05
CA MET A 1 14.76 7.10 6.92
C MET A 1 13.82 6.04 6.36
N LYS A 2 14.02 4.74 6.64
CA LYS A 2 13.13 3.65 6.18
C LYS A 2 12.55 2.92 7.38
N GLU A 3 11.25 3.05 7.59
CA GLU A 3 10.54 2.41 8.69
C GLU A 3 9.56 1.38 8.14
N PHE A 4 9.62 0.16 8.67
CA PHE A 4 8.66 -0.87 8.31
C PHE A 4 7.31 -0.58 8.95
N VAL A 5 6.26 -0.57 8.14
CA VAL A 5 4.89 -0.26 8.58
C VAL A 5 4.02 -1.51 8.59
N GLY A 6 4.18 -2.38 7.59
CA GLY A 6 3.37 -3.58 7.43
C GLY A 6 3.57 -4.21 6.06
N SER A 7 2.67 -5.10 5.67
CA SER A 7 2.69 -5.78 4.38
C SER A 7 1.39 -5.54 3.62
N CYS A 8 1.46 -5.50 2.30
CA CYS A 8 0.32 -5.35 1.42
C CYS A 8 -0.65 -6.54 1.58
N SER A 9 -1.93 -6.27 1.89
CA SER A 9 -2.95 -7.32 2.00
C SER A 9 -3.23 -8.06 0.68
N VAL A 10 -2.88 -7.47 -0.47
CA VAL A 10 -3.14 -8.05 -1.80
C VAL A 10 -1.99 -8.93 -2.28
N CYS A 11 -0.77 -8.40 -2.29
CA CYS A 11 0.40 -9.09 -2.84
C CYS A 11 1.43 -9.55 -1.80
N GLY A 12 1.22 -9.25 -0.51
CA GLY A 12 2.13 -9.59 0.58
C GLY A 12 3.43 -8.79 0.61
N LYS A 13 3.59 -7.77 -0.25
CA LYS A 13 4.81 -6.96 -0.33
C LYS A 13 4.99 -6.09 0.90
N ASP A 14 6.21 -6.03 1.44
CA ASP A 14 6.54 -5.15 2.56
C ASP A 14 6.37 -3.66 2.20
N LEU A 15 5.70 -2.94 3.08
CA LEU A 15 5.40 -1.52 2.98
C LEU A 15 6.20 -0.75 4.03
N PHE A 16 6.75 0.37 3.58
CA PHE A 16 7.65 1.17 4.39
C PHE A 16 7.28 2.66 4.31
N CYS A 17 7.47 3.36 5.42
CA CYS A 17 7.60 4.81 5.42
C CYS A 17 9.03 5.15 4.98
N LEU A 18 9.15 5.78 3.82
CA LEU A 18 10.40 6.33 3.31
C LEU A 18 10.37 7.83 3.51
N ASP A 19 11.24 8.33 4.37
CA ASP A 19 11.40 9.77 4.61
C ASP A 19 10.12 10.48 5.09
N GLY A 20 9.33 9.79 5.91
CA GLY A 20 8.03 10.28 6.39
C GLY A 20 6.88 10.09 5.40
N PHE A 21 7.13 9.52 4.21
CA PHE A 21 6.10 9.19 3.23
C PHE A 21 5.83 7.69 3.20
N PHE A 22 4.56 7.33 3.37
CA PHE A 22 4.12 5.94 3.33
C PHE A 22 4.02 5.43 1.88
N ASN A 23 4.69 4.32 1.56
CA ASN A 23 4.70 3.73 0.21
C ASN A 23 3.51 2.79 -0.04
N GLY A 24 2.33 3.21 0.37
CA GLY A 24 1.08 2.52 0.15
C GLY A 24 -0.10 3.39 0.53
N VAL A 25 -1.29 2.79 0.45
CA VAL A 25 -2.55 3.39 0.89
C VAL A 25 -3.15 2.52 1.98
N GLN A 26 -3.88 3.16 2.89
CA GLN A 26 -4.67 2.47 3.90
C GLN A 26 -6.14 2.64 3.53
N ASN A 27 -6.87 1.55 3.34
CA ASN A 27 -8.29 1.61 2.99
C ASN A 27 -9.16 1.86 4.24
N GLU A 28 -10.46 2.07 4.04
CA GLU A 28 -11.43 2.28 5.13
C GLU A 28 -11.54 1.08 6.10
N LYS A 29 -11.04 -0.10 5.71
CA LYS A 29 -10.99 -1.31 6.54
C LYS A 29 -9.68 -1.46 7.31
N ASN A 30 -8.86 -0.41 7.37
CA ASN A 30 -7.53 -0.43 7.98
C ASN A 30 -6.55 -1.42 7.30
N GLU A 31 -6.85 -1.87 6.08
CA GLU A 31 -5.96 -2.73 5.31
C GLU A 31 -4.95 -1.88 4.57
N THR A 32 -3.72 -2.37 4.53
CA THR A 32 -2.61 -1.66 3.89
C THR A 32 -2.37 -2.26 2.52
N ILE A 33 -2.39 -1.42 1.48
CA ILE A 33 -2.32 -1.85 0.09
C ILE A 33 -1.20 -1.07 -0.61
N CYS A 34 -0.38 -1.74 -1.41
CA CYS A 34 0.67 -1.06 -2.17
C CYS A 34 0.07 -0.28 -3.35
N PHE A 35 0.75 0.79 -3.80
CA PHE A 35 0.26 1.60 -4.92
C PHE A 35 -0.01 0.77 -6.18
N LYS A 36 0.85 -0.21 -6.47
CA LYS A 36 0.65 -1.10 -7.61
C LYS A 36 -0.71 -1.83 -7.56
N CYS A 37 -1.08 -2.36 -6.39
CA CYS A 37 -2.34 -3.07 -6.22
C CYS A 37 -3.55 -2.14 -6.13
N ILE A 38 -3.38 -0.86 -5.77
CA ILE A 38 -4.48 0.11 -5.84
C ILE A 38 -4.71 0.55 -7.28
N GLU A 39 -3.64 0.80 -8.05
CA GLU A 39 -3.72 1.12 -9.48
C GLU A 39 -4.41 -0.01 -10.27
N GLU A 40 -4.04 -1.28 -10.04
CA GLU A 40 -4.70 -2.44 -10.67
C GLU A 40 -6.20 -2.56 -10.32
N GLN A 41 -6.62 -2.08 -9.15
CA GLN A 41 -8.03 -2.08 -8.73
C GLN A 41 -8.82 -0.91 -9.33
N GLU A 42 -8.21 0.26 -9.47
CA GLU A 42 -8.86 1.43 -10.08
C GLU A 42 -8.99 1.29 -11.60
N GLU A 43 -8.01 0.66 -12.27
CA GLU A 43 -8.03 0.42 -13.73
C GLU A 43 -9.12 -0.58 -14.16
N SER A 44 -9.69 -1.35 -13.23
CA SER A 44 -10.79 -2.28 -13.48
C SER A 44 -12.19 -1.62 -13.44
N ALA A 45 -12.27 -0.30 -13.21
CA ALA A 45 -13.52 0.45 -13.11
C ALA A 45 -13.89 1.26 -14.37
N GLU A 46 -13.14 1.14 -15.47
CA GLU A 46 -13.40 1.81 -16.76
C GLU A 46 -14.09 0.90 -17.80
#